data_AF-A0A7Y5SPV5-F1
#
_entry.id   AF-A0A7Y5SPV5-F1
#
_cell.length_a   1.000
_cell.length_b   1.000
_cell.length_c   1.000
_cell.angle_alpha   90.00
_cell.angle_beta   90.00
_cell.angle_gamma   90.00
#
_symmetry.space_group_name_H-M   'P 1'
#
loop_
_entity.id
_entity.type
_entity.pdbx_description
1 polymer ?
#
loop_
_entity_poly.entity_id
_entity_poly.type
_entity_poly.pdbx_seq_one_letter_code
_entity_poly.pdbx_strand_id
1 'polypeptide(L)'
;MSASRLFLAALLCFCSSAGASIASDDDSANQRLAELKPLDPLVLDLTSPTTTIVSPALPAYEPIARKLADALDKTTGRRPALLPDTAPAEDLGPGPLISLGNLMDSQLGRRLYLDAYDFTDYAWPSSGGHVVRSVRDPLQTGAHVLVVGGSDAAGVADAADELAGLVRSHGGRLGYVNRVKLGRLAGDIQRYTEGLLADDIRKWNRVGGSGSWDHQIAIAKAAIGYLRTADEDYLAGFGSELRYWFDHDVFHPGSEAKPMLHGFLHPILTAWDLVADHPSFSPDQRRRIDADFLAAFRSPEGPDRIAGESRRRAVRSNHSTRTGLDAFFGGRYFDRRYRIEDGRRWLAIADAMFAPMLESAKPGEDSWGHQWASSLFNTVVYGLAARGDRVLSSPALKQAADRALIAHPYASPPFVYLAACAVATGDSGYLSSFPEADLARRGAGMHGQGDEYLRSFVTGRPVVPRQDLLGVAVAPLAPLWYETYENGPKGDGFFVINQPLDACFDKVSIREGWGPDDFYLLLDGISGGVHAYQDANCIVRLADHGVQWLAGTYRETASATVRNENGVFVALDAAGPGQVHRYARRLYAGEAGKAA
;
A
#
# COMPACT_ATOMS: atom_id res chain seq x y z
N MET A 1 -17.52 -22.68 37.06
CA MET A 1 -16.92 -21.47 37.67
C MET A 1 -15.88 -20.92 36.72
N SER A 2 -16.15 -19.71 36.21
CA SER A 2 -15.30 -18.77 35.44
C SER A 2 -14.43 -19.28 34.28
N ALA A 3 -15.00 -19.20 33.06
CA ALA A 3 -14.31 -19.31 31.77
C ALA A 3 -13.83 -17.95 31.22
N SER A 4 -13.61 -16.95 32.08
CA SER A 4 -13.46 -15.54 31.66
C SER A 4 -12.07 -14.94 31.90
N ARG A 5 -11.02 -15.77 32.06
CA ARG A 5 -9.65 -15.26 32.34
C ARG A 5 -8.53 -15.73 31.40
N LEU A 6 -8.82 -16.50 30.36
CA LEU A 6 -7.77 -17.16 29.55
C LEU A 6 -7.45 -16.52 28.19
N PHE A 7 -8.06 -15.39 27.82
CA PHE A 7 -7.82 -14.75 26.52
C PHE A 7 -6.91 -13.51 26.55
N LEU A 8 -6.26 -13.22 27.68
CA LEU A 8 -5.42 -12.02 27.84
C LEU A 8 -3.89 -12.30 27.79
N ALA A 9 -3.47 -13.52 27.48
CA ALA A 9 -2.08 -13.96 27.71
C ALA A 9 -1.12 -13.84 26.50
N ALA A 10 -1.54 -13.28 25.36
CA ALA A 10 -0.65 -13.00 24.23
C ALA A 10 -0.35 -11.49 24.03
N LEU A 11 -0.72 -10.64 24.99
CA LEU A 11 -0.63 -9.18 24.86
C LEU A 11 0.06 -8.52 26.07
N LEU A 12 1.20 -9.05 26.53
CA LEU A 12 1.99 -8.43 27.59
C LEU A 12 3.49 -8.56 27.25
N CYS A 13 3.99 -7.64 26.42
CA CYS A 13 5.40 -7.25 26.48
C CYS A 13 5.56 -6.21 27.58
N PHE A 14 6.53 -6.48 28.46
CA PHE A 14 6.88 -5.72 29.66
C PHE A 14 7.14 -4.23 29.37
N CYS A 15 6.34 -3.34 29.97
CA CYS A 15 6.71 -1.95 30.19
C CYS A 15 7.45 -1.85 31.53
N SER A 16 8.77 -1.72 31.51
CA SER A 16 9.54 -1.20 32.64
C SER A 16 9.86 0.27 32.37
N SER A 17 9.16 1.17 33.06
CA SER A 17 9.42 2.61 33.03
C SER A 17 10.67 2.92 33.85
N ALA A 18 11.77 3.26 33.20
CA ALA A 18 12.87 3.99 33.81
C ALA A 18 12.63 5.49 33.57
N GLY A 19 12.47 6.25 34.66
CA GLY A 19 12.27 7.70 34.61
C GLY A 19 13.49 8.41 34.06
N ALA A 20 13.31 9.13 32.95
CA ALA A 20 14.21 10.18 32.49
C ALA A 20 13.49 11.53 32.61
N SER A 21 14.17 12.51 33.20
CA SER A 21 13.74 13.91 33.35
C SER A 21 13.36 14.51 31.99
N ILE A 22 12.12 14.98 31.86
CA ILE A 22 11.56 15.57 30.63
C ILE A 22 11.95 17.06 30.59
N ALA A 23 12.71 17.46 29.57
CA ALA A 23 12.80 18.87 29.18
C ALA A 23 11.39 19.37 28.82
N SER A 24 11.04 20.63 29.11
CA SER A 24 9.72 21.18 28.76
C SER A 24 9.41 20.96 27.27
N ASP A 25 8.14 20.68 26.93
CA ASP A 25 7.72 20.39 25.55
C ASP A 25 8.18 21.47 24.54
N ASP A 26 8.28 22.73 24.98
CA ASP A 26 8.77 23.85 24.18
C ASP A 26 10.26 23.76 23.83
N ASP A 27 11.12 23.34 24.78
CA ASP A 27 12.56 23.17 24.50
C ASP A 27 12.80 21.99 23.54
N SER A 28 12.01 20.93 23.70
CA SER A 28 12.00 19.77 22.81
C SER A 28 11.54 20.12 21.40
N ALA A 29 10.50 20.96 21.27
CA ALA A 29 9.99 21.46 19.99
C ALA A 29 11.00 22.37 19.29
N ASN A 30 11.63 23.30 20.02
CA ASN A 30 12.65 24.19 19.49
C ASN A 30 13.89 23.42 19.00
N GLN A 31 14.29 22.36 19.71
CA GLN A 31 15.38 21.48 19.28
C GLN A 31 15.05 20.77 17.96
N ARG A 32 13.85 20.17 17.83
CA ARG A 32 13.41 19.53 16.58
C ARG A 32 13.37 20.52 15.42
N LEU A 33 12.85 21.72 15.64
CA LEU A 33 12.86 22.77 14.63
C LEU A 33 14.29 23.13 14.22
N ALA A 34 15.22 23.26 15.15
CA ALA A 34 16.62 23.56 14.85
C ALA A 34 17.30 22.48 13.98
N GLU A 35 16.92 21.21 14.16
CA GLU A 35 17.41 20.09 13.32
C GLU A 35 16.86 20.13 11.89
N LEU A 36 15.59 20.53 11.73
CA LEU A 36 14.95 20.66 10.42
C LEU A 36 15.24 22.02 9.79
N LYS A 37 16.27 22.05 8.94
CA LYS A 37 16.59 23.23 8.10
C LYS A 37 15.37 23.64 7.29
N PRO A 38 15.05 24.96 7.20
CA PRO A 38 14.01 25.44 6.32
C PRO A 38 14.25 24.96 4.88
N LEU A 39 13.20 24.47 4.23
CA LEU A 39 13.24 24.10 2.83
C LEU A 39 13.05 25.33 1.95
N ASP A 40 13.76 25.39 0.83
CA ASP A 40 13.52 26.42 -0.17
C ASP A 40 12.09 26.32 -0.72
N PRO A 41 11.45 27.46 -1.08
CA PRO A 41 10.15 27.45 -1.73
C PRO A 41 10.14 26.54 -2.96
N LEU A 42 9.05 25.79 -3.15
CA LEU A 42 8.85 24.99 -4.35
C LEU A 42 8.74 25.95 -5.55
N VAL A 43 9.70 25.88 -6.48
CA VAL A 43 9.68 26.66 -7.72
C VAL A 43 10.04 25.77 -8.90
N LEU A 44 9.07 25.57 -9.79
CA LEU A 44 9.26 24.96 -11.10
C LEU A 44 9.58 26.08 -12.10
N ASP A 45 10.86 26.31 -12.36
CA ASP A 45 11.32 27.31 -13.31
C ASP A 45 11.43 26.77 -14.74
N LEU A 46 10.31 26.82 -15.46
CA LEU A 46 10.20 26.41 -16.86
C LEU A 46 10.86 27.39 -17.84
N THR A 47 11.48 28.47 -17.34
CA THR A 47 12.39 29.32 -18.12
C THR A 47 13.83 28.80 -18.09
N SER A 48 14.12 27.77 -17.28
CA SER A 48 15.44 27.17 -17.22
C SER A 48 15.82 26.51 -18.56
N PRO A 49 17.05 26.71 -19.06
CA PRO A 49 17.55 26.01 -20.25
C PRO A 49 17.68 24.49 -20.05
N THR A 50 17.60 24.01 -18.82
CA THR A 50 17.65 22.57 -18.47
C THR A 50 16.27 21.96 -18.26
N THR A 51 15.18 22.67 -18.62
CA THR A 51 13.82 22.12 -18.55
C THR A 51 13.65 21.01 -19.59
N THR A 52 13.12 19.87 -19.15
CA THR A 52 12.98 18.68 -19.98
C THR A 52 11.54 18.17 -19.96
N ILE A 53 11.00 17.82 -21.12
CA ILE A 53 9.78 17.02 -21.26
C ILE A 53 10.19 15.58 -21.53
N VAL A 54 9.79 14.68 -20.64
CA VAL A 54 9.97 13.24 -20.74
C VAL A 54 8.67 12.65 -21.28
N SER A 55 8.74 12.10 -22.49
CA SER A 55 7.58 11.61 -23.22
C SER A 55 7.66 10.10 -23.45
N PRO A 56 6.55 9.36 -23.25
CA PRO A 56 6.42 7.99 -23.71
C PRO A 56 6.90 7.79 -25.15
N ALA A 57 7.63 6.70 -25.40
CA ALA A 57 7.98 6.23 -26.75
C ALA A 57 6.77 5.60 -27.50
N LEU A 58 5.59 6.20 -27.35
CA LEU A 58 4.34 5.78 -27.97
C LEU A 58 3.89 6.82 -29.02
N PRO A 59 3.44 6.42 -30.23
CA PRO A 59 3.11 7.37 -31.31
C PRO A 59 2.10 8.46 -30.93
N ALA A 60 1.18 8.17 -30.03
CA ALA A 60 0.16 9.13 -29.57
C ALA A 60 0.75 10.32 -28.78
N TYR A 61 1.93 10.17 -28.17
CA TYR A 61 2.52 11.16 -27.26
C TYR A 61 3.49 12.13 -27.94
N GLU A 62 4.12 11.71 -29.04
CA GLU A 62 5.02 12.55 -29.82
C GLU A 62 4.40 13.90 -30.25
N PRO A 63 3.16 13.97 -30.80
CA PRO A 63 2.53 15.25 -31.11
C PRO A 63 2.19 16.07 -29.86
N ILE A 64 1.84 15.43 -28.74
CA ILE A 64 1.53 16.10 -27.47
C ILE A 64 2.78 16.80 -26.93
N ALA A 65 3.90 16.07 -26.86
CA ALA A 65 5.17 16.59 -26.38
C ALA A 65 5.67 17.78 -27.22
N ARG A 66 5.60 17.67 -28.55
CA ARG A 66 5.97 18.78 -29.45
C ARG A 66 5.09 20.00 -29.26
N LYS A 67 3.76 19.82 -29.22
CA LYS A 67 2.80 20.91 -29.01
C LYS A 67 3.07 21.64 -27.71
N LEU A 68 3.30 20.89 -26.62
CA LEU A 68 3.63 21.44 -25.32
C LEU A 68 4.95 22.22 -25.35
N ALA A 69 6.02 21.64 -25.91
CA ALA A 69 7.32 22.32 -26.02
C ALA A 69 7.21 23.64 -26.77
N ASP A 70 6.48 23.66 -27.89
CA ASP A 70 6.29 24.86 -28.70
C ASP A 70 5.41 25.91 -27.99
N ALA A 71 4.43 25.47 -27.20
CA ALA A 71 3.59 26.37 -26.40
C ALA A 71 4.37 27.01 -25.24
N LEU A 72 5.24 26.24 -24.60
CA LEU A 72 6.14 26.73 -23.55
C LEU A 72 7.16 27.71 -24.14
N ASP A 73 7.80 27.38 -25.27
CA ASP A 73 8.76 28.27 -25.95
C ASP A 73 8.16 29.64 -26.28
N LYS A 74 6.94 29.67 -26.82
CA LYS A 74 6.22 30.92 -27.12
C LYS A 74 6.01 31.82 -25.90
N THR A 75 5.94 31.24 -24.71
CA THR A 75 5.62 31.97 -23.47
C THR A 75 6.87 32.28 -22.65
N THR A 76 7.83 31.37 -22.59
CA THR A 76 9.04 31.46 -21.77
C THR A 76 10.27 31.93 -22.57
N GLY A 77 10.20 31.93 -23.91
CA GLY A 77 11.34 32.15 -24.79
C GLY A 77 12.37 31.01 -24.74
N ARG A 78 12.00 29.87 -24.14
CA ARG A 78 12.86 28.71 -23.92
C ARG A 78 12.09 27.43 -24.20
N ARG A 79 12.41 26.81 -25.34
CA ARG A 79 11.89 25.49 -25.70
C ARG A 79 12.51 24.39 -24.83
N PRO A 80 11.72 23.60 -24.07
CA PRO A 80 12.23 22.45 -23.33
C PRO A 80 12.86 21.40 -24.24
N ALA A 81 13.86 20.69 -23.71
CA ALA A 81 14.38 19.49 -24.36
C ALA A 81 13.29 18.39 -24.37
N LEU A 82 13.22 17.61 -25.46
CA LEU A 82 12.34 16.45 -25.55
C LEU A 82 13.19 15.19 -25.40
N LEU A 83 12.94 14.41 -24.36
CA LEU A 83 13.59 13.12 -24.15
C LEU A 83 12.55 11.99 -24.18
N PRO A 84 12.92 10.81 -24.70
CA PRO A 84 12.11 9.62 -24.52
C PRO A 84 12.11 9.20 -23.04
N ASP A 85 11.06 8.55 -22.60
CA ASP A 85 10.94 8.00 -21.24
C ASP A 85 11.92 6.85 -20.95
N THR A 86 12.57 6.30 -21.97
CA THR A 86 13.68 5.36 -21.87
C THR A 86 15.03 6.02 -21.58
N ALA A 87 15.09 7.35 -21.53
CA ALA A 87 16.34 8.06 -21.26
C ALA A 87 16.92 7.68 -19.88
N PRO A 88 18.24 7.43 -19.77
CA PRO A 88 18.93 7.24 -18.50
C PRO A 88 18.68 8.40 -17.52
N ALA A 89 18.71 8.13 -16.22
CA ALA A 89 18.40 9.13 -15.19
C ALA A 89 19.40 10.32 -15.21
N GLU A 90 20.66 10.06 -15.56
CA GLU A 90 21.71 11.04 -15.74
C GLU A 90 21.43 12.03 -16.89
N ASP A 91 20.63 11.63 -17.88
CA ASP A 91 20.30 12.44 -19.07
C ASP A 91 19.10 13.36 -18.82
N LEU A 92 18.32 13.13 -17.76
CA LEU A 92 17.15 13.96 -17.42
C LEU A 92 17.54 15.42 -17.10
N GLY A 93 18.79 15.62 -16.68
CA GLY A 93 19.34 16.92 -16.33
C GLY A 93 18.89 17.44 -14.95
N PRO A 94 19.47 18.56 -14.49
CA PRO A 94 19.20 19.11 -13.15
C PRO A 94 17.99 20.06 -13.11
N GLY A 95 17.37 20.36 -14.25
CA GLY A 95 16.24 21.31 -14.34
C GLY A 95 14.88 20.66 -14.06
N PRO A 96 13.81 21.47 -14.04
CA PRO A 96 12.45 20.94 -13.91
C PRO A 96 12.14 19.90 -14.99
N LEU A 97 11.52 18.79 -14.56
CA LEU A 97 11.08 17.73 -15.46
C LEU A 97 9.57 17.80 -15.64
N ILE A 98 9.11 17.58 -16.87
CA ILE A 98 7.70 17.43 -17.20
C ILE A 98 7.49 15.98 -17.64
N SER A 99 6.78 15.18 -16.84
CA SER A 99 6.51 13.77 -17.11
C SER A 99 5.16 13.62 -17.77
N LEU A 100 5.12 13.19 -19.04
CA LEU A 100 3.87 12.86 -19.73
C LEU A 100 3.46 11.41 -19.45
N GLY A 101 2.16 11.16 -19.33
CA GLY A 101 1.58 9.81 -19.30
C GLY A 101 1.09 9.37 -17.93
N ASN A 102 1.06 8.05 -17.72
CA ASN A 102 0.56 7.39 -16.52
C ASN A 102 1.41 6.15 -16.18
N LEU A 103 0.98 5.37 -15.20
CA LEU A 103 1.61 4.12 -14.74
C LEU A 103 2.03 3.15 -15.86
N MET A 104 1.24 3.04 -16.92
CA MET A 104 1.44 2.01 -17.96
C MET A 104 2.10 2.56 -19.21
N ASP A 105 1.95 3.85 -19.47
CA ASP A 105 2.38 4.48 -20.71
C ASP A 105 3.76 5.13 -20.58
N SER A 106 4.21 5.48 -19.37
CA SER A 106 5.43 6.25 -19.12
C SER A 106 6.35 5.57 -18.13
N GLN A 107 7.64 5.38 -18.45
CA GLN A 107 8.61 4.83 -17.49
C GLN A 107 8.88 5.76 -16.31
N LEU A 108 9.00 7.08 -16.54
CA LEU A 108 9.13 8.05 -15.46
C LEU A 108 7.83 8.15 -14.66
N GLY A 109 6.67 8.21 -15.32
CA GLY A 109 5.36 8.19 -14.67
C GLY A 109 5.17 6.94 -13.80
N ARG A 110 5.54 5.78 -14.32
CA ARG A 110 5.58 4.51 -13.59
C ARG A 110 6.48 4.59 -12.36
N ARG A 111 7.71 5.11 -12.48
CA ARG A 111 8.61 5.25 -11.33
C ARG A 111 7.98 6.12 -10.24
N LEU A 112 7.40 7.26 -10.61
CA LEU A 112 6.70 8.16 -9.68
C LEU A 112 5.50 7.46 -9.02
N TYR A 113 4.73 6.67 -9.79
CA TYR A 113 3.59 5.90 -9.29
C TYR A 113 4.02 4.88 -8.23
N LEU A 114 5.04 4.08 -8.54
CA LEU A 114 5.56 3.04 -7.63
C LEU A 114 6.16 3.64 -6.35
N ASP A 115 6.76 4.83 -6.48
CA ASP A 115 7.30 5.61 -5.37
C ASP A 115 6.23 6.40 -4.57
N ALA A 116 4.95 6.26 -4.91
CA ALA A 116 3.83 6.99 -4.29
C ALA A 116 3.93 8.53 -4.42
N TYR A 117 4.57 9.00 -5.50
CA TYR A 117 4.59 10.41 -5.91
C TYR A 117 3.59 10.76 -7.02
N ASP A 118 3.05 9.73 -7.68
CA ASP A 118 1.93 9.81 -8.60
C ASP A 118 0.96 8.66 -8.33
N PHE A 119 -0.24 8.76 -8.90
CA PHE A 119 -1.26 7.73 -8.86
C PHE A 119 -2.14 7.76 -10.11
N THR A 120 -1.62 8.31 -11.22
CA THR A 120 -2.30 8.32 -12.51
C THR A 120 -2.22 6.92 -13.12
N ASP A 121 -3.38 6.29 -13.32
CA ASP A 121 -3.53 4.98 -13.95
C ASP A 121 -4.79 4.94 -14.82
N TYR A 122 -5.21 3.76 -15.27
CA TYR A 122 -6.38 3.63 -16.15
C TYR A 122 -7.73 3.78 -15.41
N ALA A 123 -7.73 3.89 -14.07
CA ALA A 123 -8.92 4.13 -13.26
C ALA A 123 -9.04 5.58 -12.77
N TRP A 124 -7.93 6.26 -12.48
CA TRP A 124 -7.91 7.67 -12.09
C TRP A 124 -6.96 8.49 -12.98
N PRO A 125 -7.37 9.67 -13.49
CA PRO A 125 -8.65 10.38 -13.29
C PRO A 125 -9.84 9.82 -14.10
N SER A 126 -9.69 8.64 -14.69
CA SER A 126 -10.57 7.95 -15.64
C SER A 126 -10.61 8.63 -17.03
N SER A 127 -11.09 7.89 -18.03
CA SER A 127 -11.10 8.35 -19.43
C SER A 127 -11.81 9.70 -19.59
N GLY A 128 -11.19 10.61 -20.36
CA GLY A 128 -11.61 12.00 -20.53
C GLY A 128 -11.25 12.95 -19.36
N GLY A 129 -10.64 12.42 -18.29
CA GLY A 129 -10.08 13.20 -17.19
C GLY A 129 -8.58 13.42 -17.34
N HIS A 130 -8.03 14.40 -16.62
CA HIS A 130 -6.62 14.75 -16.67
C HIS A 130 -6.11 15.37 -15.36
N VAL A 131 -4.78 15.40 -15.19
CA VAL A 131 -4.10 16.03 -14.05
C VAL A 131 -2.84 16.78 -14.48
N VAL A 132 -2.61 17.95 -13.87
CA VAL A 132 -1.31 18.61 -13.80
C VAL A 132 -0.91 18.75 -12.33
N ARG A 133 0.21 18.14 -11.92
CA ARG A 133 0.65 18.15 -10.51
C ARG A 133 2.14 18.43 -10.36
N SER A 134 2.49 19.31 -9.44
CA SER A 134 3.87 19.50 -8.98
C SER A 134 4.26 18.44 -7.94
N VAL A 135 5.44 17.85 -8.09
CA VAL A 135 6.07 16.96 -7.12
C VAL A 135 7.46 17.50 -6.80
N ARG A 136 7.70 17.83 -5.54
CA ARG A 136 9.01 18.32 -5.08
C ARG A 136 10.03 17.19 -5.14
N ASP A 137 11.11 17.38 -5.90
CA ASP A 137 12.35 16.58 -5.93
C ASP A 137 12.18 15.06 -5.70
N PRO A 138 11.30 14.36 -6.44
CA PRO A 138 11.03 12.94 -6.20
C PRO A 138 12.24 12.04 -6.47
N LEU A 139 13.19 12.50 -7.30
CA LEU A 139 14.37 11.73 -7.72
C LEU A 139 15.65 12.06 -6.91
N GLN A 140 15.56 12.98 -5.94
CA GLN A 140 16.70 13.47 -5.14
C GLN A 140 17.84 14.09 -5.95
N THR A 141 17.53 14.67 -7.11
CA THR A 141 18.51 15.36 -7.98
C THR A 141 18.48 16.88 -7.79
N GLY A 142 17.56 17.38 -6.96
CA GLY A 142 17.19 18.79 -6.86
C GLY A 142 16.12 19.21 -7.86
N ALA A 143 15.85 18.40 -8.89
CA ALA A 143 14.86 18.68 -9.92
C ALA A 143 13.43 18.37 -9.44
N HIS A 144 12.55 19.37 -9.49
CA HIS A 144 11.11 19.16 -9.27
C HIS A 144 10.45 18.64 -10.53
N VAL A 145 9.35 17.89 -10.37
CA VAL A 145 8.63 17.27 -11.48
C VAL A 145 7.23 17.86 -11.60
N LEU A 146 6.79 18.13 -12.84
CA LEU A 146 5.39 18.31 -13.20
C LEU A 146 4.87 17.03 -13.85
N VAL A 147 3.96 16.35 -13.17
CA VAL A 147 3.19 15.26 -13.76
C VAL A 147 2.11 15.86 -14.65
N VAL A 148 2.08 15.46 -15.92
CA VAL A 148 1.06 15.82 -16.92
C VAL A 148 0.42 14.51 -17.35
N GLY A 149 -0.67 14.16 -16.66
CA GLY A 149 -1.23 12.81 -16.65
C GLY A 149 -2.68 12.73 -17.09
N GLY A 150 -3.09 11.53 -17.47
CA GLY A 150 -4.45 11.14 -17.81
C GLY A 150 -4.56 9.62 -17.95
N SER A 151 -5.78 9.09 -17.85
CA SER A 151 -6.03 7.65 -18.02
C SER A 151 -6.01 7.20 -19.49
N ASP A 152 -5.90 8.13 -20.43
CA ASP A 152 -5.73 7.91 -21.85
C ASP A 152 -4.92 9.06 -22.48
N ALA A 153 -4.46 8.86 -23.73
CA ALA A 153 -3.65 9.86 -24.43
C ALA A 153 -4.40 11.18 -24.68
N ALA A 154 -5.73 11.17 -24.79
CA ALA A 154 -6.52 12.38 -24.94
C ALA A 154 -6.53 13.21 -23.65
N GLY A 155 -6.68 12.56 -22.49
CA GLY A 155 -6.54 13.20 -21.18
C GLY A 155 -5.14 13.78 -20.99
N VAL A 156 -4.08 13.09 -21.42
CA VAL A 156 -2.71 13.64 -21.35
C VAL A 156 -2.55 14.87 -22.26
N ALA A 157 -3.17 14.87 -23.44
CA ALA A 157 -3.17 16.04 -24.33
C ALA A 157 -3.90 17.23 -23.68
N ASP A 158 -5.04 17.00 -23.03
CA ASP A 158 -5.75 18.01 -22.27
C ASP A 158 -4.91 18.55 -21.10
N ALA A 159 -4.20 17.69 -20.35
CA ALA A 159 -3.29 18.13 -19.29
C ALA A 159 -2.13 18.99 -19.84
N ALA A 160 -1.60 18.66 -21.01
CA ALA A 160 -0.56 19.46 -21.64
C ALA A 160 -1.08 20.86 -22.02
N ASP A 161 -2.32 20.95 -22.51
CA ASP A 161 -2.97 22.22 -22.80
C ASP A 161 -3.26 23.03 -21.53
N GLU A 162 -3.67 22.37 -20.44
CA GLU A 162 -3.86 22.97 -19.10
C GLU A 162 -2.53 23.55 -18.58
N LEU A 163 -1.44 22.79 -18.64
CA LEU A 163 -0.11 23.29 -18.24
C LEU A 163 0.32 24.49 -19.08
N ALA A 164 0.16 24.42 -20.41
CA ALA A 164 0.46 25.56 -21.27
C ALA A 164 -0.42 26.78 -20.93
N GLY A 165 -1.67 26.56 -20.54
CA GLY A 165 -2.57 27.60 -20.01
C GLY A 165 -2.08 28.22 -18.72
N LEU A 166 -1.66 27.41 -17.74
CA LEU A 166 -1.10 27.88 -16.48
C LEU A 166 0.12 28.78 -16.71
N VAL A 167 1.03 28.37 -17.59
CA VAL A 167 2.25 29.12 -17.92
C VAL A 167 1.94 30.42 -18.65
N ARG A 168 0.93 30.45 -19.54
CA ARG A 168 0.46 31.70 -20.16
C ARG A 168 -0.11 32.68 -19.14
N SER A 169 -0.84 32.18 -18.15
CA SER A 169 -1.52 33.03 -17.16
C SER A 169 -0.61 33.52 -16.04
N HIS A 170 0.39 32.72 -15.65
CA HIS A 170 1.21 32.98 -14.45
C HIS A 170 2.72 33.14 -14.75
N GLY A 171 3.12 32.99 -16.01
CA GLY A 171 4.52 32.99 -16.42
C GLY A 171 5.21 31.64 -16.26
N GLY A 172 6.48 31.57 -16.65
CA GLY A 172 7.27 30.33 -16.66
C GLY A 172 7.76 29.83 -15.30
N ARG A 173 7.43 30.51 -14.20
CA ARG A 173 7.83 30.11 -12.83
C ARG A 173 6.58 29.75 -12.04
N LEU A 174 6.38 28.46 -11.79
CA LEU A 174 5.21 27.95 -11.10
C LEU A 174 5.58 27.51 -9.67
N GLY A 175 4.68 27.77 -8.73
CA GLY A 175 4.76 27.21 -7.38
C GLY A 175 4.09 25.85 -7.31
N TYR A 176 3.34 25.63 -6.23
CA TYR A 176 2.50 24.44 -6.11
C TYR A 176 1.40 24.38 -7.18
N VAL A 177 1.23 23.21 -7.81
CA VAL A 177 0.19 22.95 -8.80
C VAL A 177 -0.50 21.62 -8.48
N ASN A 178 -1.83 21.63 -8.43
CA ASN A 178 -2.69 20.45 -8.51
C ASN A 178 -3.96 20.87 -9.25
N ARG A 179 -4.03 20.55 -10.55
CA ARG A 179 -5.21 20.76 -11.40
C ARG A 179 -5.73 19.41 -11.81
N VAL A 180 -7.01 19.15 -11.55
CA VAL A 180 -7.65 17.87 -11.85
C VAL A 180 -8.97 18.12 -12.55
N LYS A 181 -9.19 17.42 -13.66
CA LYS A 181 -10.50 17.25 -14.29
C LYS A 181 -10.84 15.77 -14.22
N LEU A 182 -11.96 15.44 -13.58
CA LEU A 182 -12.43 14.05 -13.52
C LEU A 182 -13.10 13.63 -14.82
N GLY A 183 -12.85 12.38 -15.21
CA GLY A 183 -13.43 11.76 -16.41
C GLY A 183 -14.73 11.02 -16.14
N ARG A 184 -14.97 9.98 -16.94
CA ARG A 184 -16.20 9.16 -16.93
C ARG A 184 -16.61 8.62 -15.56
N LEU A 185 -15.66 8.34 -14.66
CA LEU A 185 -15.91 7.76 -13.35
C LEU A 185 -15.87 8.79 -12.20
N ALA A 186 -16.10 10.08 -12.50
CA ALA A 186 -16.07 11.16 -11.51
C ALA A 186 -16.85 10.84 -10.22
N GLY A 187 -18.08 10.31 -10.36
CA GLY A 187 -18.91 9.97 -9.20
C GLY A 187 -18.32 8.85 -8.32
N ASP A 188 -17.67 7.83 -8.90
CA ASP A 188 -16.98 6.79 -8.12
C ASP A 188 -15.77 7.37 -7.38
N ILE A 189 -15.01 8.25 -8.04
CA ILE A 189 -13.83 8.91 -7.47
C ILE A 189 -14.23 9.82 -6.30
N GLN A 190 -15.29 10.61 -6.45
CA GLN A 190 -15.76 11.54 -5.42
C GLN A 190 -16.34 10.81 -4.20
N ARG A 191 -17.17 9.78 -4.41
CA ARG A 191 -17.80 8.99 -3.35
C ARG A 191 -16.83 8.41 -2.33
N TYR A 192 -15.60 8.14 -2.75
CA TYR A 192 -14.58 7.55 -1.88
C TYR A 192 -14.22 8.43 -0.68
N THR A 193 -14.22 9.76 -0.84
CA THR A 193 -13.78 10.71 0.20
C THR A 193 -14.82 11.77 0.56
N GLU A 194 -15.90 11.95 -0.21
CA GLU A 194 -16.88 13.03 -0.03
C GLU A 194 -17.48 13.11 1.38
N GLY A 195 -17.54 11.99 2.11
CA GLY A 195 -18.01 11.95 3.49
C GLY A 195 -17.15 12.75 4.49
N LEU A 196 -15.92 13.13 4.12
CA LEU A 196 -15.00 13.94 4.93
C LEU A 196 -15.12 15.44 4.65
N LEU A 197 -15.88 15.85 3.63
CA LEU A 197 -16.22 17.26 3.38
C LEU A 197 -17.26 17.77 4.40
N ALA A 198 -18.02 16.87 5.01
CA ALA A 198 -18.92 17.20 6.09
C ALA A 198 -18.12 17.37 7.40
N ASP A 199 -18.39 18.45 8.14
CA ASP A 199 -17.88 18.64 9.50
C ASP A 199 -18.63 17.74 10.50
N ASP A 200 -18.41 16.42 10.39
CA ASP A 200 -18.98 15.39 11.26
C ASP A 200 -17.85 14.66 12.00
N ILE A 201 -17.73 14.94 13.30
CA ILE A 201 -16.73 14.32 14.17
C ILE A 201 -16.77 12.78 14.16
N ARG A 202 -17.92 12.17 13.85
CA ARG A 202 -18.05 10.71 13.75
C ARG A 202 -17.36 10.15 12.52
N LYS A 203 -17.19 10.94 11.45
CA LYS A 203 -16.49 10.52 10.23
C LYS A 203 -14.98 10.45 10.43
N TRP A 204 -14.45 11.24 11.36
CA TRP A 204 -13.03 11.30 11.67
C TRP A 204 -12.53 10.13 12.53
N ASN A 205 -13.41 9.35 13.18
CA ASN A 205 -13.04 8.15 13.93
C ASN A 205 -11.89 8.33 14.96
N ARG A 206 -11.83 9.49 15.63
CA ARG A 206 -10.81 9.83 16.65
C ARG A 206 -10.62 8.76 17.74
N VAL A 207 -11.68 8.01 18.07
CA VAL A 207 -11.68 6.89 19.04
C VAL A 207 -12.23 5.60 18.42
N GLY A 208 -11.84 5.31 17.17
CA GLY A 208 -12.31 4.16 16.40
C GLY A 208 -12.01 2.78 17.02
N GLY A 209 -12.56 1.72 16.42
CA GLY A 209 -12.41 0.34 16.88
C GLY A 209 -10.97 -0.17 16.84
N SER A 210 -10.14 0.41 15.98
CA SER A 210 -8.70 0.15 15.87
C SER A 210 -7.85 1.22 16.57
N GLY A 211 -8.45 2.05 17.43
CA GLY A 211 -7.78 3.19 18.06
C GLY A 211 -7.44 4.29 17.05
N SER A 212 -6.30 4.95 17.22
CA SER A 212 -5.90 6.10 16.40
C SER A 212 -5.59 5.76 14.94
N TRP A 213 -5.52 4.48 14.57
CA TRP A 213 -5.40 4.07 13.16
C TRP A 213 -6.59 4.48 12.31
N ASP A 214 -7.82 4.35 12.83
CA ASP A 214 -9.01 4.72 12.07
C ASP A 214 -9.04 6.25 11.80
N HIS A 215 -8.53 7.04 12.75
CA HIS A 215 -8.34 8.48 12.60
C HIS A 215 -7.25 8.83 11.60
N GLN A 216 -6.09 8.15 11.68
CA GLN A 216 -5.00 8.33 10.72
C GLN A 216 -5.44 8.08 9.28
N ILE A 217 -6.23 7.02 9.05
CA ILE A 217 -6.81 6.71 7.74
C ILE A 217 -7.75 7.82 7.27
N ALA A 218 -8.60 8.37 8.16
CA ALA A 218 -9.50 9.47 7.82
C ALA A 218 -8.74 10.75 7.46
N ILE A 219 -7.70 11.10 8.22
CA ILE A 219 -6.80 12.24 7.93
C ILE A 219 -6.15 12.08 6.56
N ALA A 220 -5.56 10.91 6.29
CA ALA A 220 -4.94 10.63 5.00
C ALA A 220 -5.95 10.76 3.85
N LYS A 221 -7.16 10.20 4.02
CA LYS A 221 -8.23 10.29 3.02
C LYS A 221 -8.68 11.72 2.73
N ALA A 222 -8.62 12.65 3.68
CA ALA A 222 -8.95 14.05 3.42
C ALA A 222 -7.95 14.68 2.44
N ALA A 223 -6.64 14.55 2.70
CA ALA A 223 -5.62 15.02 1.77
C ALA A 223 -5.71 14.31 0.41
N ILE A 224 -5.98 13.00 0.40
CA ILE A 224 -6.21 12.23 -0.83
C ILE A 224 -7.44 12.73 -1.59
N GLY A 225 -8.52 13.13 -0.90
CA GLY A 225 -9.69 13.74 -1.51
C GLY A 225 -9.30 14.96 -2.34
N TYR A 226 -8.59 15.91 -1.73
CA TYR A 226 -8.03 17.07 -2.44
C TYR A 226 -7.12 16.66 -3.61
N LEU A 227 -6.18 15.73 -3.39
CA LEU A 227 -5.27 15.28 -4.44
C LEU A 227 -6.04 14.67 -5.62
N ARG A 228 -7.13 13.92 -5.37
CA ARG A 228 -7.89 13.22 -6.39
C ARG A 228 -8.93 14.07 -7.10
N THR A 229 -9.38 15.20 -6.53
CA THR A 229 -10.47 16.02 -7.10
C THR A 229 -10.10 17.49 -7.34
N ALA A 230 -8.97 17.95 -6.79
CA ALA A 230 -8.60 19.37 -6.66
C ALA A 230 -9.62 20.23 -5.89
N ASP A 231 -10.48 19.62 -5.08
CA ASP A 231 -11.45 20.31 -4.22
C ASP A 231 -10.77 20.81 -2.94
N GLU A 232 -10.58 22.12 -2.83
CA GLU A 232 -9.85 22.75 -1.71
C GLU A 232 -10.58 22.62 -0.36
N ASP A 233 -11.88 22.31 -0.34
CA ASP A 233 -12.66 22.20 0.89
C ASP A 233 -12.11 21.08 1.82
N TYR A 234 -11.47 20.05 1.24
CA TYR A 234 -10.78 19.01 2.01
C TYR A 234 -9.61 19.52 2.84
N LEU A 235 -8.92 20.59 2.42
CA LEU A 235 -7.67 21.04 3.04
C LEU A 235 -7.88 21.59 4.44
N ALA A 236 -9.04 22.22 4.69
CA ALA A 236 -9.38 22.74 6.01
C ALA A 236 -9.51 21.59 7.03
N GLY A 237 -10.28 20.56 6.70
CA GLY A 237 -10.46 19.37 7.54
C GLY A 237 -9.16 18.57 7.70
N PHE A 238 -8.38 18.40 6.62
CA PHE A 238 -7.08 17.74 6.71
C PHE A 238 -6.14 18.47 7.67
N GLY A 239 -6.00 19.79 7.54
CA GLY A 239 -5.10 20.58 8.39
C GLY A 239 -5.52 20.61 9.86
N SER A 240 -6.83 20.75 10.13
CA SER A 240 -7.35 20.79 11.51
C SER A 240 -7.22 19.43 12.21
N GLU A 241 -7.54 18.33 11.52
CA GLU A 241 -7.49 17.00 12.12
C GLU A 241 -6.08 16.48 12.26
N LEU A 242 -5.17 16.82 11.33
CA LEU A 242 -3.75 16.52 11.49
C LEU A 242 -3.18 17.23 12.73
N ARG A 243 -3.53 18.51 12.93
CA ARG A 243 -3.12 19.26 14.12
C ARG A 243 -3.72 18.64 15.39
N TYR A 244 -5.00 18.32 15.37
CA TYR A 244 -5.68 17.67 16.49
C TYR A 244 -4.98 16.36 16.87
N TRP A 245 -4.66 15.52 15.89
CA TRP A 245 -3.98 14.25 16.10
C TRP A 245 -2.60 14.43 16.72
N PHE A 246 -1.78 15.37 16.23
CA PHE A 246 -0.51 15.68 16.89
C PHE A 246 -0.71 16.11 18.33
N ASP A 247 -1.64 17.04 18.58
CA ASP A 247 -1.87 17.58 19.92
C ASP A 247 -2.41 16.50 20.89
N HIS A 248 -3.34 15.63 20.47
CA HIS A 248 -4.09 14.73 21.37
C HIS A 248 -3.65 13.27 21.34
N ASP A 249 -3.07 12.79 20.24
CA ASP A 249 -2.62 11.41 20.13
C ASP A 249 -1.10 11.32 20.37
N VAL A 250 -0.33 12.28 19.84
CA VAL A 250 1.14 12.25 19.91
C VAL A 250 1.66 12.92 21.18
N PHE A 251 1.30 14.20 21.41
CA PHE A 251 1.89 14.98 22.51
C PHE A 251 1.12 14.86 23.83
N HIS A 252 -0.21 14.78 23.79
CA HIS A 252 -1.04 14.65 24.98
C HIS A 252 -1.97 13.43 24.91
N PRO A 253 -1.42 12.21 24.75
CA PRO A 253 -2.21 11.00 24.60
C PRO A 253 -3.19 10.82 25.75
N GLY A 254 -4.49 10.82 25.41
CA GLY A 254 -5.55 10.47 26.33
C GLY A 254 -5.55 8.97 26.68
N SER A 255 -6.24 8.59 27.76
CA SER A 255 -6.42 7.19 28.15
C SER A 255 -7.59 6.49 27.47
N GLU A 256 -8.39 7.22 26.67
CA GLU A 256 -9.66 6.73 26.11
C GLU A 256 -9.47 5.73 24.95
N ALA A 257 -8.33 5.77 24.27
CA ALA A 257 -7.96 4.82 23.22
C ALA A 257 -6.56 4.26 23.46
N LYS A 258 -6.28 3.06 22.95
CA LYS A 258 -4.91 2.53 22.94
C LYS A 258 -4.06 3.40 22.00
N PRO A 259 -2.89 3.91 22.42
CA PRO A 259 -1.96 4.55 21.52
C PRO A 259 -1.59 3.57 20.40
N MET A 260 -1.81 4.00 19.16
CA MET A 260 -1.50 3.25 17.93
C MET A 260 -0.85 4.22 16.94
N LEU A 261 0.22 4.90 17.36
CA LEU A 261 0.82 6.02 16.63
C LEU A 261 1.48 5.61 15.32
N HIS A 262 1.89 4.35 15.23
CA HIS A 262 2.50 3.75 14.04
C HIS A 262 1.61 2.64 13.51
N GLY A 263 1.50 2.58 12.19
CA GLY A 263 0.85 1.55 11.40
C GLY A 263 0.15 2.15 10.16
N PHE A 264 -0.38 3.36 10.31
CA PHE A 264 -0.98 4.16 9.24
C PHE A 264 -0.48 5.60 9.28
N LEU A 265 0.77 5.81 9.69
CA LEU A 265 1.39 7.13 9.66
C LEU A 265 1.90 7.46 8.25
N HIS A 266 2.40 6.47 7.50
CA HIS A 266 2.87 6.66 6.13
C HIS A 266 1.81 7.14 5.13
N PRO A 267 0.51 6.74 5.16
CA PRO A 267 -0.49 7.30 4.26
C PRO A 267 -0.71 8.79 4.51
N ILE A 268 -0.68 9.24 5.78
CA ILE A 268 -0.72 10.67 6.10
C ILE A 268 0.54 11.35 5.55
N LEU A 269 1.72 10.81 5.84
CA LEU A 269 2.98 11.44 5.46
C LEU A 269 3.16 11.51 3.94
N THR A 270 2.77 10.47 3.20
CA THR A 270 2.85 10.46 1.73
C THR A 270 1.87 11.45 1.10
N ALA A 271 0.65 11.58 1.65
CA ALA A 271 -0.28 12.62 1.22
C ALA A 271 0.22 14.03 1.60
N TRP A 272 0.78 14.21 2.81
CA TRP A 272 1.41 15.44 3.25
C TRP A 272 2.58 15.84 2.35
N ASP A 273 3.45 14.90 1.97
CA ASP A 273 4.59 15.15 1.08
C ASP A 273 4.16 15.76 -0.27
N LEU A 274 2.97 15.38 -0.74
CA LEU A 274 2.36 15.89 -1.98
C LEU A 274 1.56 17.18 -1.80
N VAL A 275 1.14 17.54 -0.58
CA VAL A 275 0.26 18.71 -0.32
C VAL A 275 0.98 19.82 0.44
N ALA A 276 2.10 19.54 1.11
CA ALA A 276 2.80 20.45 2.00
C ALA A 276 3.11 21.80 1.36
N ASP A 277 3.38 21.82 0.05
CA ASP A 277 3.71 23.04 -0.67
C ASP A 277 2.50 23.93 -1.05
N HIS A 278 1.27 23.48 -0.77
CA HIS A 278 0.04 24.24 -1.03
C HIS A 278 -0.02 25.55 -0.23
N PRO A 279 -0.51 26.67 -0.82
CA PRO A 279 -0.60 27.97 -0.14
C PRO A 279 -1.42 28.00 1.16
N SER A 280 -2.35 27.06 1.37
CA SER A 280 -3.11 26.94 2.63
C SER A 280 -2.24 26.65 3.86
N PHE A 281 -1.02 26.16 3.66
CA PHE A 281 -0.04 25.95 4.72
C PHE A 281 1.08 26.98 4.56
N SER A 282 1.29 27.84 5.54
CA SER A 282 2.41 28.77 5.55
C SER A 282 3.76 28.03 5.72
N PRO A 283 4.89 28.61 5.31
CA PRO A 283 6.21 28.00 5.52
C PRO A 283 6.48 27.59 6.97
N ASP A 284 6.04 28.41 7.93
CA ASP A 284 6.19 28.11 9.37
C ASP A 284 5.29 26.96 9.82
N GLN A 285 4.04 26.91 9.33
CA GLN A 285 3.13 25.79 9.61
C GLN A 285 3.68 24.49 9.05
N ARG A 286 4.21 24.50 7.81
CA ARG A 286 4.83 23.33 7.18
C ARG A 286 5.97 22.79 8.04
N ARG A 287 6.91 23.66 8.40
CA ARG A 287 8.08 23.28 9.20
C ARG A 287 7.70 22.73 10.58
N ARG A 288 6.64 23.28 11.21
CA ARG A 288 6.10 22.76 12.48
C ARG A 288 5.51 21.36 12.29
N ILE A 289 4.69 21.16 11.26
CA ILE A 289 4.12 19.84 10.93
C ILE A 289 5.23 18.81 10.66
N ASP A 290 6.28 19.19 9.93
CA ASP A 290 7.43 18.31 9.68
C ASP A 290 8.18 17.95 10.97
N ALA A 291 8.31 18.90 11.90
CA ALA A 291 8.89 18.67 13.23
C ALA A 291 7.99 17.78 14.11
N ASP A 292 6.68 17.91 13.99
CA ASP A 292 5.71 17.09 14.71
C ASP A 292 5.70 15.65 14.18
N PHE A 293 5.80 15.46 12.85
CA PHE A 293 6.08 14.13 12.28
C PHE A 293 7.39 13.55 12.81
N LEU A 294 8.48 14.33 12.85
CA LEU A 294 9.76 13.87 13.38
C LEU A 294 9.62 13.38 14.83
N ALA A 295 8.83 14.07 15.66
CA ALA A 295 8.51 13.64 17.01
C ALA A 295 7.73 12.31 17.03
N ALA A 296 6.70 12.19 16.20
CA ALA A 296 5.91 10.96 16.08
C ALA A 296 6.78 9.76 15.65
N PHE A 297 7.69 9.94 14.69
CA PHE A 297 8.62 8.89 14.26
C PHE A 297 9.67 8.53 15.31
N ARG A 298 10.07 9.47 16.18
CA ARG A 298 10.96 9.20 17.33
C ARG A 298 10.24 8.64 18.56
N SER A 299 8.92 8.48 18.51
CA SER A 299 8.15 7.95 19.63
C SER A 299 8.52 6.49 19.95
N PRO A 300 8.19 5.98 21.16
CA PRO A 300 8.44 4.58 21.53
C PRO A 300 7.78 3.53 20.61
N GLU A 301 6.76 3.92 19.84
CA GLU A 301 6.11 3.06 18.86
C GLU A 301 6.73 3.13 17.46
N GLY A 302 7.68 4.05 17.25
CA GLY A 302 8.31 4.32 15.97
C GLY A 302 9.23 3.21 15.45
N PRO A 303 9.94 3.48 14.34
CA PRO A 303 10.76 2.48 13.64
C PRO A 303 11.74 1.73 14.55
N ASP A 304 12.24 2.37 15.61
CA ASP A 304 13.21 1.76 16.53
C ASP A 304 12.64 0.61 17.34
N ARG A 305 11.32 0.61 17.58
CA ARG A 305 10.61 -0.49 18.23
C ARG A 305 10.83 -1.82 17.50
N ILE A 306 10.84 -1.77 16.17
CA ILE A 306 10.95 -2.96 15.33
C ILE A 306 12.40 -3.31 14.95
N ALA A 307 13.40 -2.54 15.40
CA ALA A 307 14.81 -2.76 15.06
C ALA A 307 15.38 -4.10 15.60
N GLY A 308 14.86 -4.59 16.73
CA GLY A 308 15.23 -5.90 17.26
C GLY A 308 14.58 -7.06 16.49
N GLU A 309 13.31 -6.89 16.11
CA GLU A 309 12.56 -7.87 15.31
C GLU A 309 13.13 -7.98 13.89
N SER A 310 13.47 -6.85 13.26
CA SER A 310 13.98 -6.79 11.88
C SER A 310 15.26 -7.60 11.68
N ARG A 311 16.05 -7.83 12.74
CA ARG A 311 17.29 -8.63 12.69
C ARG A 311 17.06 -10.14 12.60
N ARG A 312 15.85 -10.64 12.84
CA ARG A 312 15.54 -12.08 12.84
C ARG A 312 15.05 -12.51 11.46
N ARG A 313 15.62 -13.56 10.86
CA ARG A 313 15.05 -14.12 9.63
C ARG A 313 13.78 -14.92 9.95
N ALA A 314 12.61 -14.30 9.80
CA ALA A 314 11.31 -14.90 10.07
C ALA A 314 10.20 -14.16 9.31
N VAL A 315 9.05 -14.80 9.11
CA VAL A 315 7.85 -14.13 8.57
C VAL A 315 7.29 -13.08 9.55
N ARG A 316 6.59 -12.07 9.03
CA ARG A 316 6.09 -10.90 9.78
C ARG A 316 4.57 -10.78 9.69
N SER A 317 3.94 -10.26 10.75
CA SER A 317 2.50 -9.95 10.75
C SER A 317 2.21 -8.53 10.27
N ASN A 318 0.92 -8.22 10.12
CA ASN A 318 0.42 -6.93 9.64
C ASN A 318 0.97 -5.75 10.44
N HIS A 319 0.96 -5.79 11.78
CA HIS A 319 1.47 -4.72 12.64
C HIS A 319 2.95 -4.42 12.31
N SER A 320 3.82 -5.44 12.26
CA SER A 320 5.24 -5.25 11.95
C SER A 320 5.46 -4.70 10.54
N THR A 321 4.71 -5.20 9.54
CA THR A 321 4.83 -4.69 8.16
C THR A 321 4.31 -3.27 8.00
N ARG A 322 3.29 -2.87 8.76
CA ARG A 322 2.73 -1.51 8.75
C ARG A 322 3.73 -0.52 9.36
N THR A 323 4.30 -0.83 10.52
CA THR A 323 5.39 -0.03 11.10
C THR A 323 6.64 -0.04 10.20
N GLY A 324 6.89 -1.14 9.48
CA GLY A 324 7.94 -1.21 8.46
C GLY A 324 7.73 -0.23 7.31
N LEU A 325 6.49 -0.05 6.83
CA LEU A 325 6.15 0.97 5.84
C LEU A 325 6.32 2.39 6.38
N ASP A 326 5.92 2.63 7.63
CA ASP A 326 6.18 3.90 8.31
C ASP A 326 7.69 4.18 8.34
N ALA A 327 8.51 3.20 8.76
CA ALA A 327 9.96 3.32 8.75
C ALA A 327 10.53 3.63 7.36
N PHE A 328 10.02 2.98 6.31
CA PHE A 328 10.47 3.23 4.93
C PHE A 328 10.10 4.61 4.43
N PHE A 329 8.81 4.98 4.47
CA PHE A 329 8.34 6.25 3.92
C PHE A 329 8.76 7.44 4.79
N GLY A 330 8.77 7.29 6.11
CA GLY A 330 9.34 8.26 7.04
C GLY A 330 10.83 8.43 6.83
N GLY A 331 11.58 7.32 6.78
CA GLY A 331 13.00 7.32 6.51
C GLY A 331 13.35 8.03 5.20
N ARG A 332 12.61 7.72 4.13
CA ARG A 332 12.74 8.35 2.82
C ARG A 332 12.42 9.85 2.87
N TYR A 333 11.34 10.24 3.52
CA TYR A 333 10.93 11.65 3.64
C TYR A 333 12.04 12.49 4.30
N PHE A 334 12.51 12.05 5.47
CA PHE A 334 13.49 12.79 6.26
C PHE A 334 14.91 12.73 5.68
N ASP A 335 15.32 11.61 5.09
CA ASP A 335 16.59 11.55 4.37
C ASP A 335 16.57 12.47 3.14
N ARG A 336 15.51 12.39 2.32
CA ARG A 336 15.40 13.18 1.09
C ARG A 336 15.36 14.68 1.34
N ARG A 337 14.49 15.12 2.26
CA ARG A 337 14.23 16.56 2.49
C ARG A 337 15.24 17.20 3.44
N TYR A 338 15.71 16.47 4.47
CA TYR A 338 16.50 17.07 5.56
C TYR A 338 17.87 16.42 5.77
N ARG A 339 18.15 15.26 5.14
CA ARG A 339 19.44 14.54 5.21
C ARG A 339 19.88 14.20 6.64
N ILE A 340 18.92 13.96 7.53
CA ILE A 340 19.18 13.61 8.94
C ILE A 340 19.53 12.12 9.11
N GLU A 341 20.28 11.78 10.14
CA GLU A 341 20.74 10.42 10.41
C GLU A 341 19.59 9.43 10.65
N ASP A 342 18.54 9.87 11.35
CA ASP A 342 17.35 9.07 11.61
C ASP A 342 16.71 8.56 10.32
N GLY A 343 16.64 9.40 9.29
CA GLY A 343 16.09 9.02 8.00
C GLY A 343 16.79 7.79 7.41
N ARG A 344 18.12 7.82 7.38
CA ARG A 344 18.96 6.70 6.89
C ARG A 344 18.84 5.47 7.77
N ARG A 345 18.76 5.65 9.09
CA ARG A 345 18.63 4.58 10.07
C ARG A 345 17.30 3.84 9.94
N TRP A 346 16.19 4.56 9.76
CA TRP A 346 14.86 3.98 9.57
C TRP A 346 14.73 3.25 8.23
N LEU A 347 15.37 3.76 7.17
CA LEU A 347 15.48 3.04 5.89
C LEU A 347 16.18 1.68 6.06
N ALA A 348 17.28 1.63 6.83
CA ALA A 348 17.98 0.38 7.12
C ALA A 348 17.14 -0.60 7.95
N ILE A 349 16.36 -0.10 8.91
CA ILE A 349 15.42 -0.93 9.70
C ILE A 349 14.33 -1.51 8.79
N ALA A 350 13.75 -0.70 7.90
CA ALA A 350 12.74 -1.16 6.95
C ALA A 350 13.29 -2.22 5.99
N ASP A 351 14.50 -2.01 5.47
CA ASP A 351 15.16 -2.99 4.60
C ASP A 351 15.36 -4.35 5.30
N ALA A 352 15.90 -4.33 6.52
CA ALA A 352 16.04 -5.55 7.33
C ALA A 352 14.69 -6.21 7.66
N MET A 353 13.64 -5.41 7.87
CA MET A 353 12.29 -5.90 8.16
C MET A 353 11.68 -6.65 6.97
N PHE A 354 11.78 -6.08 5.76
CA PHE A 354 11.17 -6.63 4.55
C PHE A 354 12.03 -7.64 3.80
N ALA A 355 13.36 -7.64 3.97
CA ALA A 355 14.24 -8.61 3.33
C ALA A 355 13.74 -10.07 3.42
N PRO A 356 13.42 -10.63 4.61
CA PRO A 356 12.87 -11.99 4.70
C PRO A 356 11.47 -12.14 4.08
N MET A 357 10.68 -11.07 4.03
CA MET A 357 9.34 -11.10 3.43
C MET A 357 9.39 -11.18 1.91
N LEU A 358 10.41 -10.58 1.28
CA LEU A 358 10.64 -10.69 -0.17
C LEU A 358 11.06 -12.09 -0.63
N GLU A 359 11.49 -12.95 0.31
CA GLU A 359 11.87 -14.34 0.09
C GLU A 359 10.75 -15.34 0.45
N SER A 360 9.61 -14.88 0.97
CA SER A 360 8.54 -15.76 1.44
C SER A 360 7.23 -15.55 0.68
N ALA A 361 6.62 -16.66 0.27
CA ALA A 361 5.29 -16.66 -0.35
C ALA A 361 4.14 -16.44 0.65
N LYS A 362 4.45 -16.47 1.95
CA LYS A 362 3.48 -16.38 3.05
C LYS A 362 3.98 -15.41 4.14
N PRO A 363 3.15 -14.48 4.63
CA PRO A 363 3.48 -13.64 5.78
C PRO A 363 3.25 -14.42 7.09
N GLY A 364 3.44 -13.82 8.26
CA GLY A 364 3.16 -14.43 9.58
C GLY A 364 1.67 -14.56 9.92
N GLU A 365 0.79 -14.33 8.96
CA GLU A 365 -0.67 -14.41 9.09
C GLU A 365 -1.26 -15.49 8.20
N ASP A 366 -2.40 -16.03 8.64
CA ASP A 366 -3.22 -16.93 7.81
C ASP A 366 -4.72 -16.63 7.95
N SER A 367 -5.08 -15.36 7.75
CA SER A 367 -6.47 -14.89 7.72
C SER A 367 -6.92 -14.57 6.29
N TRP A 368 -8.23 -14.55 6.03
CA TRP A 368 -8.74 -14.21 4.69
C TRP A 368 -8.49 -12.76 4.27
N GLY A 369 -8.31 -11.85 5.23
CA GLY A 369 -8.06 -10.43 4.99
C GLY A 369 -6.60 -10.05 5.15
N HIS A 370 -6.09 -10.03 6.39
CA HIS A 370 -4.84 -9.37 6.75
C HIS A 370 -3.61 -9.89 6.00
N GLN A 371 -3.53 -11.20 5.75
CA GLN A 371 -2.35 -11.75 5.06
C GLN A 371 -2.17 -11.14 3.67
N TRP A 372 -3.27 -10.81 2.99
CA TRP A 372 -3.27 -10.28 1.63
C TRP A 372 -3.33 -8.76 1.62
N ALA A 373 -4.37 -8.20 2.26
CA ALA A 373 -4.68 -6.78 2.27
C ALA A 373 -3.68 -5.95 3.10
N SER A 374 -2.93 -6.61 4.00
CA SER A 374 -1.95 -5.96 4.85
C SER A 374 -0.57 -6.56 4.62
N SER A 375 -0.19 -7.69 5.23
CA SER A 375 1.22 -8.11 5.23
C SER A 375 1.87 -8.31 3.85
N LEU A 376 1.23 -9.06 2.94
CA LEU A 376 1.77 -9.25 1.60
C LEU A 376 1.65 -7.98 0.76
N PHE A 377 0.54 -7.26 0.85
CA PHE A 377 0.41 -5.99 0.13
C PHE A 377 1.46 -4.97 0.58
N ASN A 378 1.71 -4.82 1.87
CA ASN A 378 2.74 -3.93 2.42
C ASN A 378 4.14 -4.35 1.95
N THR A 379 4.39 -5.66 1.84
CA THR A 379 5.62 -6.20 1.25
C THR A 379 5.77 -5.82 -0.22
N VAL A 380 4.69 -5.89 -1.00
CA VAL A 380 4.67 -5.46 -2.40
C VAL A 380 4.88 -3.94 -2.52
N VAL A 381 4.20 -3.13 -1.70
CA VAL A 381 4.36 -1.66 -1.68
C VAL A 381 5.81 -1.27 -1.38
N TYR A 382 6.41 -1.85 -0.33
CA TYR A 382 7.82 -1.65 -0.04
C TYR A 382 8.70 -2.09 -1.22
N GLY A 383 8.48 -3.29 -1.74
CA GLY A 383 9.26 -3.86 -2.82
C GLY A 383 9.25 -2.97 -4.08
N LEU A 384 8.07 -2.50 -4.48
CA LEU A 384 7.88 -1.63 -5.64
C LEU A 384 8.60 -0.30 -5.47
N ALA A 385 8.47 0.35 -4.31
CA ALA A 385 9.11 1.65 -4.07
C ALA A 385 10.63 1.53 -3.90
N ALA A 386 11.09 0.55 -3.12
CA ALA A 386 12.50 0.38 -2.76
C ALA A 386 13.34 -0.32 -3.86
N ARG A 387 12.74 -1.25 -4.61
CA ARG A 387 13.44 -2.15 -5.54
C ARG A 387 12.90 -2.09 -6.98
N GLY A 388 11.79 -1.39 -7.22
CA GLY A 388 11.14 -1.31 -8.52
C GLY A 388 10.43 -2.61 -8.92
N ASP A 389 10.05 -2.72 -10.20
CA ASP A 389 9.26 -3.84 -10.73
C ASP A 389 9.93 -5.21 -10.58
N ARG A 390 11.27 -5.23 -10.53
CA ARG A 390 12.06 -6.46 -10.44
C ARG A 390 11.73 -7.27 -9.19
N VAL A 391 11.15 -6.67 -8.16
CA VAL A 391 10.82 -7.36 -6.92
C VAL A 391 9.87 -8.55 -7.14
N LEU A 392 8.85 -8.42 -7.99
CA LEU A 392 7.90 -9.51 -8.27
C LEU A 392 8.39 -10.51 -9.32
N SER A 393 9.62 -10.34 -9.82
CA SER A 393 10.28 -11.41 -10.58
C SER A 393 10.78 -12.54 -9.66
N SER A 394 10.85 -12.31 -8.34
CA SER A 394 11.19 -13.30 -7.31
C SER A 394 10.21 -14.49 -7.34
N PRO A 395 10.70 -15.74 -7.33
CA PRO A 395 9.85 -16.92 -7.24
C PRO A 395 8.88 -16.90 -6.06
N ALA A 396 9.33 -16.39 -4.90
CA ALA A 396 8.51 -16.36 -3.69
C ALA A 396 7.28 -15.43 -3.84
N LEU A 397 7.46 -14.27 -4.45
CA LEU A 397 6.35 -13.32 -4.62
C LEU A 397 5.41 -13.72 -5.76
N LYS A 398 5.89 -14.40 -6.81
CA LYS A 398 5.02 -15.05 -7.80
C LYS A 398 4.18 -16.15 -7.15
N GLN A 399 4.81 -17.00 -6.35
CA GLN A 399 4.12 -18.03 -5.58
C GLN A 399 3.08 -17.42 -4.62
N ALA A 400 3.36 -16.26 -4.01
CA ALA A 400 2.38 -15.55 -3.18
C ALA A 400 1.16 -15.07 -4.01
N ALA A 401 1.40 -14.53 -5.21
CA ALA A 401 0.36 -14.05 -6.10
C ALA A 401 -0.51 -15.20 -6.66
N ASP A 402 0.13 -16.30 -7.07
CA ASP A 402 -0.58 -17.52 -7.49
C ASP A 402 -1.40 -18.09 -6.32
N ARG A 403 -0.83 -18.10 -5.11
CA ARG A 403 -1.53 -18.51 -3.89
C ARG A 403 -2.76 -17.65 -3.60
N ALA A 404 -2.73 -16.34 -3.87
CA ALA A 404 -3.90 -15.48 -3.74
C ALA A 404 -5.00 -15.89 -4.72
N LEU A 405 -4.66 -16.14 -5.99
CA LEU A 405 -5.63 -16.64 -6.97
C LEU A 405 -6.17 -18.03 -6.62
N ILE A 406 -5.32 -18.93 -6.11
CA ILE A 406 -5.75 -20.24 -5.61
C ILE A 406 -6.76 -20.07 -4.48
N ALA A 407 -6.52 -19.14 -3.55
CA ALA A 407 -7.29 -18.97 -2.33
C ALA A 407 -8.63 -18.24 -2.49
N HIS A 408 -8.88 -17.56 -3.62
CA HIS A 408 -10.03 -16.65 -3.75
C HIS A 408 -10.99 -17.00 -4.89
N PRO A 409 -12.32 -17.02 -4.64
CA PRO A 409 -13.33 -17.21 -5.68
C PRO A 409 -13.47 -15.99 -6.59
N TYR A 410 -14.41 -16.06 -7.53
CA TYR A 410 -14.76 -14.94 -8.40
C TYR A 410 -15.09 -13.66 -7.61
N ALA A 411 -14.52 -12.54 -8.08
CA ALA A 411 -14.76 -11.17 -7.68
C ALA A 411 -14.58 -10.84 -6.18
N SER A 412 -13.90 -11.70 -5.41
CA SER A 412 -13.59 -11.45 -4.00
C SER A 412 -12.27 -10.67 -3.83
N PRO A 413 -12.05 -9.98 -2.68
CA PRO A 413 -10.72 -9.48 -2.32
C PRO A 413 -9.66 -10.58 -2.47
N PRO A 414 -8.37 -10.24 -2.70
CA PRO A 414 -7.72 -8.95 -2.51
C PRO A 414 -7.40 -8.25 -3.85
N PHE A 415 -8.34 -7.46 -4.38
CA PHE A 415 -8.22 -6.81 -5.70
C PHE A 415 -6.92 -6.02 -5.88
N VAL A 416 -6.61 -5.08 -4.96
CA VAL A 416 -5.44 -4.22 -5.12
C VAL A 416 -4.12 -4.97 -5.08
N TYR A 417 -4.03 -6.03 -4.26
CA TYR A 417 -2.84 -6.87 -4.21
C TYR A 417 -2.61 -7.56 -5.55
N LEU A 418 -3.65 -8.14 -6.12
CA LEU A 418 -3.59 -8.79 -7.44
C LEU A 418 -3.35 -7.79 -8.57
N ALA A 419 -3.92 -6.58 -8.49
CA ALA A 419 -3.65 -5.50 -9.45
C ALA A 419 -2.19 -5.03 -9.39
N ALA A 420 -1.62 -4.85 -8.19
CA ALA A 420 -0.20 -4.55 -8.02
C ALA A 420 0.69 -5.69 -8.55
N CYS A 421 0.27 -6.95 -8.38
CA CYS A 421 0.95 -8.11 -8.96
C CYS A 421 0.93 -8.07 -10.50
N ALA A 422 -0.23 -7.76 -11.11
CA ALA A 422 -0.35 -7.60 -12.55
C ALA A 422 0.55 -6.48 -13.09
N VAL A 423 0.64 -5.36 -12.37
CA VAL A 423 1.52 -4.24 -12.73
C VAL A 423 2.98 -4.67 -12.73
N ALA A 424 3.50 -5.24 -11.65
CA ALA A 424 4.94 -5.49 -11.56
C ALA A 424 5.41 -6.73 -12.34
N THR A 425 4.54 -7.71 -12.56
CA THR A 425 4.88 -8.87 -13.39
C THR A 425 4.60 -8.65 -14.88
N GLY A 426 3.72 -7.70 -15.21
CA GLY A 426 3.20 -7.51 -16.56
C GLY A 426 2.14 -8.56 -16.97
N ASP A 427 1.76 -9.48 -16.08
CA ASP A 427 0.80 -10.55 -16.31
C ASP A 427 -0.61 -10.11 -15.88
N SER A 428 -1.48 -9.79 -16.85
CA SER A 428 -2.87 -9.44 -16.57
C SER A 428 -3.69 -10.62 -16.04
N GLY A 429 -3.17 -11.84 -16.11
CA GLY A 429 -3.78 -13.04 -15.55
C GLY A 429 -3.92 -13.01 -14.02
N TYR A 430 -3.19 -12.16 -13.30
CA TYR A 430 -3.47 -11.95 -11.87
C TYR A 430 -4.85 -11.33 -11.59
N LEU A 431 -5.51 -10.79 -12.61
CA LEU A 431 -6.87 -10.27 -12.53
C LEU A 431 -7.93 -11.27 -13.02
N SER A 432 -7.57 -12.54 -13.24
CA SER A 432 -8.47 -13.56 -13.80
C SER A 432 -9.81 -13.67 -13.08
N SER A 433 -9.81 -13.55 -11.74
CA SER A 433 -11.02 -13.66 -10.93
C SER A 433 -11.90 -12.41 -10.94
N PHE A 434 -11.53 -11.33 -11.64
CA PHE A 434 -12.31 -10.09 -11.65
C PHE A 434 -12.92 -9.82 -13.04
N PRO A 435 -14.20 -9.42 -13.10
CA PRO A 435 -14.80 -9.00 -14.35
C PRO A 435 -14.11 -7.77 -14.91
N GLU A 436 -13.62 -7.86 -16.15
CA GLU A 436 -12.84 -6.80 -16.81
C GLU A 436 -13.58 -5.45 -16.84
N ALA A 437 -14.90 -5.49 -17.08
CA ALA A 437 -15.76 -4.32 -17.12
C ALA A 437 -15.81 -3.53 -15.79
N ASP A 438 -15.48 -4.17 -14.66
CA ASP A 438 -15.53 -3.56 -13.33
C ASP A 438 -14.17 -3.03 -12.85
N LEU A 439 -13.05 -3.40 -13.49
CA LEU A 439 -11.70 -3.09 -12.98
C LEU A 439 -11.49 -1.59 -12.79
N ALA A 440 -11.84 -0.79 -13.80
CA ALA A 440 -11.70 0.66 -13.75
C ALA A 440 -12.61 1.28 -12.68
N ARG A 441 -13.85 0.80 -12.54
CA ARG A 441 -14.78 1.28 -11.49
C ARG A 441 -14.27 0.93 -10.09
N ARG A 442 -13.79 -0.30 -9.89
CA ARG A 442 -13.20 -0.76 -8.62
C ARG A 442 -11.98 0.06 -8.24
N GLY A 443 -11.10 0.35 -9.21
CA GLY A 443 -9.96 1.22 -8.97
C GLY A 443 -10.36 2.67 -8.67
N ALA A 444 -11.29 3.23 -9.44
CA ALA A 444 -11.76 4.60 -9.27
C ALA A 444 -12.41 4.81 -7.88
N GLY A 445 -13.28 3.88 -7.47
CA GLY A 445 -13.94 3.90 -6.16
C GLY A 445 -13.12 3.33 -5.01
N MET A 446 -11.89 2.88 -5.26
CA MET A 446 -11.02 2.26 -4.24
C MET A 446 -11.75 1.11 -3.51
N HIS A 447 -12.44 0.25 -4.25
CA HIS A 447 -13.17 -0.91 -3.71
C HIS A 447 -12.27 -2.15 -3.60
N GLY A 448 -12.36 -2.87 -2.48
CA GLY A 448 -11.55 -4.07 -2.23
C GLY A 448 -10.06 -3.77 -2.01
N GLN A 449 -9.78 -2.59 -1.47
CA GLN A 449 -8.44 -2.10 -1.17
C GLN A 449 -8.03 -2.57 0.22
N GLY A 450 -6.77 -2.97 0.35
CA GLY A 450 -6.18 -3.26 1.65
C GLY A 450 -5.69 -1.99 2.33
N ASP A 451 -4.45 -1.99 2.79
CA ASP A 451 -3.79 -0.82 3.37
C ASP A 451 -3.36 0.25 2.30
N GLU A 452 -3.98 0.26 1.10
CA GLU A 452 -3.74 1.24 0.03
C GLU A 452 -4.89 2.22 -0.08
N TYR A 453 -4.56 3.52 -0.14
CA TYR A 453 -5.57 4.57 -0.12
C TYR A 453 -5.47 5.52 -1.31
N LEU A 454 -4.39 5.46 -2.10
CA LEU A 454 -4.09 6.40 -3.16
C LEU A 454 -4.02 5.76 -4.55
N ARG A 455 -3.43 4.56 -4.67
CA ARG A 455 -3.13 3.90 -5.96
C ARG A 455 -4.01 2.67 -6.21
N SER A 456 -4.52 2.52 -7.42
CA SER A 456 -5.41 1.40 -7.75
C SER A 456 -4.77 0.26 -8.55
N PHE A 457 -3.61 0.54 -9.17
CA PHE A 457 -2.84 -0.37 -10.03
C PHE A 457 -3.60 -0.90 -11.26
N VAL A 458 -4.63 -0.18 -11.72
CA VAL A 458 -5.39 -0.58 -12.91
C VAL A 458 -4.59 -0.33 -14.18
N THR A 459 -4.38 -1.38 -14.97
CA THR A 459 -3.46 -1.39 -16.12
C THR A 459 -4.11 -1.02 -17.45
N GLY A 460 -5.44 -1.09 -17.55
CA GLY A 460 -6.17 -0.94 -18.81
C GLY A 460 -5.91 -2.04 -19.85
N ARG A 461 -5.09 -3.05 -19.53
CA ARG A 461 -4.81 -4.19 -20.41
C ARG A 461 -5.94 -5.22 -20.31
N PRO A 462 -6.33 -5.85 -21.43
CA PRO A 462 -7.24 -6.98 -21.40
C PRO A 462 -6.72 -8.09 -20.48
N VAL A 463 -7.63 -8.70 -19.73
CA VAL A 463 -7.29 -9.83 -18.85
C VAL A 463 -7.09 -11.07 -19.70
N VAL A 464 -5.93 -11.72 -19.57
CA VAL A 464 -5.67 -13.04 -20.16
C VAL A 464 -5.79 -14.08 -19.05
N PRO A 465 -6.90 -14.86 -18.98
CA PRO A 465 -7.16 -15.71 -17.83
C PRO A 465 -6.10 -16.81 -17.67
N ARG A 466 -5.64 -17.02 -16.42
CA ARG A 466 -4.65 -18.04 -16.05
C ARG A 466 -5.24 -19.44 -16.23
N GLN A 467 -4.73 -20.17 -17.23
CA GLN A 467 -5.14 -21.54 -17.53
C GLN A 467 -4.39 -22.57 -16.66
N ASP A 468 -3.17 -22.22 -16.25
CA ASP A 468 -2.27 -23.04 -15.44
C ASP A 468 -2.74 -23.23 -13.98
N LEU A 469 -3.74 -22.47 -13.55
CA LEU A 469 -4.37 -22.58 -12.23
C LEU A 469 -5.80 -23.17 -12.29
N LEU A 470 -6.23 -23.68 -13.44
CA LEU A 470 -7.49 -24.44 -13.58
C LEU A 470 -7.30 -25.92 -13.24
N GLY A 471 -8.40 -26.62 -12.98
CA GLY A 471 -8.38 -27.97 -12.45
C GLY A 471 -7.94 -27.95 -10.98
N VAL A 472 -6.93 -28.74 -10.63
CA VAL A 472 -6.38 -28.80 -9.27
C VAL A 472 -5.11 -27.97 -9.19
N ALA A 473 -5.11 -26.90 -8.39
CA ALA A 473 -3.95 -26.06 -8.14
C ALA A 473 -3.53 -26.14 -6.67
N VAL A 474 -2.22 -26.27 -6.42
CA VAL A 474 -1.65 -26.42 -5.07
C VAL A 474 -0.68 -25.29 -4.80
N ALA A 475 -0.92 -24.55 -3.72
CA ALA A 475 0.06 -23.62 -3.17
C ALA A 475 0.94 -24.37 -2.14
N PRO A 476 2.26 -24.47 -2.36
CA PRO A 476 3.15 -25.11 -1.39
C PRO A 476 3.22 -24.32 -0.07
N LEU A 477 3.50 -25.02 1.03
CA LEU A 477 3.82 -24.35 2.29
C LEU A 477 5.16 -23.61 2.16
N ALA A 478 5.18 -22.31 2.48
CA ALA A 478 6.39 -21.51 2.39
C ALA A 478 7.46 -21.99 3.41
N PRO A 479 8.71 -22.25 2.98
CA PRO A 479 9.77 -22.73 3.89
C PRO A 479 10.01 -21.80 5.08
N LEU A 480 10.05 -20.48 4.85
CA LEU A 480 10.28 -19.52 5.93
C LEU A 480 9.15 -19.50 6.96
N TRP A 481 7.90 -19.74 6.56
CA TRP A 481 6.79 -19.90 7.51
C TRP A 481 7.01 -21.12 8.40
N TYR A 482 7.34 -22.27 7.78
CA TYR A 482 7.59 -23.51 8.50
C TYR A 482 8.75 -23.34 9.50
N GLU A 483 9.89 -22.80 9.05
CA GLU A 483 11.05 -22.49 9.89
C GLU A 483 10.71 -21.54 11.04
N THR A 484 9.89 -20.50 10.78
CA THR A 484 9.52 -19.50 11.79
C THR A 484 8.73 -20.13 12.93
N TYR A 485 7.80 -21.04 12.65
CA TYR A 485 6.96 -21.66 13.67
C TYR A 485 7.54 -22.94 14.26
N GLU A 486 8.43 -23.63 13.55
CA GLU A 486 9.19 -24.76 14.07
C GLU A 486 10.23 -24.31 15.11
N ASN A 487 10.95 -23.22 14.78
CA ASN A 487 12.02 -22.67 15.62
C ASN A 487 11.55 -21.53 16.56
N GLY A 488 10.32 -21.05 16.38
CA GLY A 488 9.73 -20.00 17.19
C GLY A 488 9.35 -20.49 18.59
N PRO A 489 8.84 -19.59 19.46
CA PRO A 489 8.24 -20.00 20.71
C PRO A 489 7.11 -20.98 20.40
N LYS A 490 7.34 -22.26 20.71
CA LYS A 490 6.25 -23.22 20.86
C LYS A 490 5.38 -22.58 21.94
N GLY A 491 4.16 -22.18 21.62
CA GLY A 491 3.28 -21.53 22.58
C GLY A 491 3.00 -22.43 23.79
N ASP A 492 1.83 -22.31 24.38
CA ASP A 492 1.24 -23.26 25.32
C ASP A 492 1.14 -24.73 24.83
N GLY A 493 1.76 -25.08 23.69
CA GLY A 493 1.75 -26.41 23.12
C GLY A 493 0.49 -26.70 22.31
N PHE A 494 -0.35 -25.70 22.02
CA PHE A 494 -1.64 -25.94 21.35
C PHE A 494 -1.51 -26.56 19.95
N PHE A 495 -0.49 -26.18 19.17
CA PHE A 495 -0.25 -26.75 17.84
C PHE A 495 0.91 -27.74 17.84
N VAL A 496 0.74 -28.88 17.16
CA VAL A 496 1.80 -29.86 16.91
C VAL A 496 2.20 -29.86 15.43
N ILE A 497 3.52 -29.85 15.19
CA ILE A 497 4.13 -30.03 13.86
C ILE A 497 4.68 -31.46 13.83
N ASN A 498 4.07 -32.33 13.03
CA ASN A 498 4.47 -33.73 12.89
C ASN A 498 4.55 -34.19 11.41
N GLN A 499 4.43 -33.25 10.48
CA GLN A 499 4.55 -33.49 9.05
C GLN A 499 5.82 -32.82 8.54
N PRO A 500 6.63 -33.50 7.72
CA PRO A 500 7.77 -32.86 7.07
C PRO A 500 7.28 -31.83 6.03
N LEU A 501 8.05 -30.76 5.83
CA LEU A 501 7.70 -29.63 4.96
C LEU A 501 7.24 -30.05 3.55
N ASP A 502 7.90 -31.05 2.96
CA ASP A 502 7.61 -31.56 1.61
C ASP A 502 6.25 -32.30 1.49
N ALA A 503 5.67 -32.71 2.62
CA ALA A 503 4.34 -33.31 2.69
C ALA A 503 3.22 -32.30 2.97
N CYS A 504 3.57 -31.07 3.33
CA CYS A 504 2.65 -29.99 3.67
C CYS A 504 2.24 -29.16 2.44
N PHE A 505 1.10 -28.48 2.54
CA PHE A 505 0.66 -27.46 1.56
C PHE A 505 0.03 -26.28 2.31
N ASP A 506 -0.09 -25.13 1.65
CA ASP A 506 -0.82 -23.97 2.18
C ASP A 506 -2.30 -24.05 1.80
N LYS A 507 -2.58 -24.01 0.49
CA LYS A 507 -3.95 -24.06 -0.05
C LYS A 507 -4.02 -25.02 -1.23
N VAL A 508 -5.17 -25.66 -1.42
CA VAL A 508 -5.49 -26.40 -2.65
C VAL A 508 -6.83 -25.90 -3.17
N SER A 509 -6.88 -25.50 -4.44
CA SER A 509 -8.14 -25.20 -5.10
C SER A 509 -8.46 -26.20 -6.19
N ILE A 510 -9.76 -26.41 -6.40
CA ILE A 510 -10.31 -27.11 -7.54
C ILE A 510 -11.23 -26.13 -8.25
N ARG A 511 -10.94 -25.78 -9.51
CA ARG A 511 -11.77 -24.83 -10.26
C ARG A 511 -11.90 -25.19 -11.73
N GLU A 512 -13.07 -24.92 -12.30
CA GLU A 512 -13.32 -25.13 -13.75
C GLU A 512 -13.07 -23.88 -14.58
N GLY A 513 -13.15 -22.70 -13.95
CA GLY A 513 -12.92 -21.42 -14.60
C GLY A 513 -12.77 -20.26 -13.62
N TRP A 514 -13.10 -19.07 -14.09
CA TRP A 514 -12.94 -17.80 -13.37
C TRP A 514 -14.23 -16.98 -13.28
N GLY A 515 -15.31 -17.39 -13.93
CA GLY A 515 -16.60 -16.73 -13.90
C GLY A 515 -17.41 -17.06 -12.64
N PRO A 516 -18.54 -16.36 -12.44
CA PRO A 516 -19.41 -16.57 -11.29
C PRO A 516 -20.10 -17.94 -11.27
N ASP A 517 -20.31 -18.54 -12.44
CA ASP A 517 -21.02 -19.82 -12.60
C ASP A 517 -20.10 -21.03 -12.57
N ASP A 518 -18.78 -20.82 -12.56
CA ASP A 518 -17.80 -21.90 -12.58
C ASP A 518 -17.66 -22.54 -11.19
N PHE A 519 -17.47 -23.87 -11.16
CA PHE A 519 -17.18 -24.58 -9.93
C PHE A 519 -15.87 -24.09 -9.31
N TYR A 520 -15.88 -23.86 -8.00
CA TYR A 520 -14.73 -23.52 -7.17
C TYR A 520 -14.82 -24.19 -5.80
N LEU A 521 -13.76 -24.89 -5.41
CA LEU A 521 -13.59 -25.47 -4.08
C LEU A 521 -12.21 -25.12 -3.53
N LEU A 522 -12.13 -24.80 -2.25
CA LEU A 522 -10.90 -24.49 -1.55
C LEU A 522 -10.71 -25.34 -0.31
N LEU A 523 -9.55 -25.99 -0.21
CA LEU A 523 -9.08 -26.71 0.96
C LEU A 523 -7.92 -25.96 1.62
N ASP A 524 -7.95 -25.89 2.95
CA ASP A 524 -6.86 -25.32 3.74
C ASP A 524 -5.88 -26.38 4.23
N GLY A 525 -4.59 -26.07 4.15
CA GLY A 525 -3.50 -26.91 4.57
C GLY A 525 -2.85 -26.49 5.88
N ILE A 526 -3.22 -25.34 6.45
CA ILE A 526 -2.55 -24.76 7.61
C ILE A 526 -3.57 -24.43 8.71
N SER A 527 -3.10 -24.45 9.95
CA SER A 527 -3.77 -23.85 11.09
C SER A 527 -2.80 -23.03 11.91
N GLY A 528 -3.31 -22.01 12.57
CA GLY A 528 -2.52 -21.14 13.45
C GLY A 528 -1.60 -20.15 12.71
N GLY A 529 -0.90 -19.36 13.51
CA GLY A 529 -0.29 -18.11 13.06
C GLY A 529 -1.06 -16.90 13.58
N VAL A 530 -0.74 -15.71 13.09
CA VAL A 530 -1.39 -14.46 13.54
C VAL A 530 -2.72 -14.29 12.78
N HIS A 531 -3.81 -13.96 13.49
CA HIS A 531 -5.19 -13.86 12.97
C HIS A 531 -5.73 -15.14 12.29
N ALA A 532 -5.10 -16.30 12.54
CA ALA A 532 -5.40 -17.55 11.86
C ALA A 532 -6.56 -18.33 12.49
N TYR A 533 -6.93 -19.42 11.82
CA TYR A 533 -8.01 -20.34 12.18
C TYR A 533 -7.47 -21.75 12.52
N GLN A 534 -8.37 -22.64 12.96
CA GLN A 534 -8.09 -24.07 13.19
C GLN A 534 -8.77 -24.90 12.09
N ASP A 535 -8.39 -24.65 10.84
CA ASP A 535 -9.07 -25.08 9.62
C ASP A 535 -8.21 -25.94 8.68
N ALA A 536 -7.05 -26.44 9.12
CA ALA A 536 -6.27 -27.40 8.35
C ALA A 536 -7.13 -28.64 8.06
N ASN A 537 -7.10 -29.13 6.82
CA ASN A 537 -7.97 -30.18 6.26
C ASN A 537 -9.47 -29.82 6.16
N CYS A 538 -9.86 -28.55 6.26
CA CYS A 538 -11.24 -28.12 6.06
C CYS A 538 -11.48 -27.67 4.62
N ILE A 539 -12.72 -27.85 4.14
CA ILE A 539 -13.22 -27.14 2.95
C ILE A 539 -13.67 -25.76 3.41
N VAL A 540 -12.90 -24.73 3.09
CA VAL A 540 -13.19 -23.38 3.61
C VAL A 540 -14.15 -22.62 2.72
N ARG A 541 -14.15 -22.92 1.41
CA ARG A 541 -15.10 -22.33 0.45
C ARG A 541 -15.53 -23.35 -0.60
N LEU A 542 -16.81 -23.31 -0.96
CA LEU A 542 -17.35 -23.96 -2.15
C LEU A 542 -18.32 -22.99 -2.82
N ALA A 543 -18.09 -22.68 -4.10
CA ALA A 543 -18.99 -21.92 -4.94
C ALA A 543 -19.24 -22.68 -6.24
N ASP A 544 -20.48 -22.65 -6.72
CA ASP A 544 -20.90 -23.31 -7.96
C ASP A 544 -22.20 -22.68 -8.46
N HIS A 545 -22.35 -22.50 -9.77
CA HIS A 545 -23.54 -21.91 -10.41
C HIS A 545 -24.00 -20.58 -9.79
N GLY A 546 -23.06 -19.67 -9.52
CA GLY A 546 -23.36 -18.35 -8.97
C GLY A 546 -23.68 -18.33 -7.48
N VAL A 547 -23.58 -19.47 -6.79
CA VAL A 547 -23.94 -19.62 -5.36
C VAL A 547 -22.72 -20.06 -4.54
N GLN A 548 -22.48 -19.39 -3.42
CA GLN A 548 -21.54 -19.85 -2.40
C GLN A 548 -22.25 -20.84 -1.45
N TRP A 549 -22.02 -22.13 -1.64
CA TRP A 549 -22.66 -23.21 -0.90
C TRP A 549 -22.03 -23.46 0.47
N LEU A 550 -20.70 -23.40 0.54
CA LEU A 550 -19.94 -23.60 1.79
C LEU A 550 -19.06 -22.39 2.07
N ALA A 551 -19.08 -21.93 3.32
CA ALA A 551 -18.17 -20.93 3.85
C ALA A 551 -18.05 -21.05 5.37
N GLY A 552 -16.96 -20.55 5.91
CA GLY A 552 -16.76 -20.41 7.36
C GLY A 552 -17.85 -19.55 8.01
N THR A 553 -18.27 -19.91 9.23
CA THR A 553 -19.35 -19.22 9.97
C THR A 553 -18.86 -18.13 10.94
N TYR A 554 -17.67 -17.59 10.70
CA TYR A 554 -17.01 -16.59 11.55
C TYR A 554 -16.92 -15.23 10.87
N ARG A 555 -16.71 -14.19 11.68
CA ARG A 555 -16.34 -12.86 11.15
C ARG A 555 -14.87 -12.90 10.75
N GLU A 556 -14.52 -12.24 9.65
CA GLU A 556 -13.16 -12.21 9.08
C GLU A 556 -12.06 -11.81 10.09
N THR A 557 -12.43 -11.09 11.15
CA THR A 557 -11.52 -10.58 12.20
C THR A 557 -11.43 -11.42 13.48
N ALA A 558 -12.13 -12.55 13.57
CA ALA A 558 -12.15 -13.41 14.76
C ALA A 558 -11.44 -14.75 14.52
N SER A 559 -10.66 -15.23 15.49
CA SER A 559 -10.15 -16.61 15.46
C SER A 559 -11.30 -17.60 15.42
N ALA A 560 -11.22 -18.56 14.50
CA ALA A 560 -12.23 -19.58 14.27
C ALA A 560 -11.68 -20.95 14.67
N THR A 561 -12.57 -21.80 15.15
CA THR A 561 -12.26 -23.20 15.45
C THR A 561 -12.82 -24.09 14.36
N VAL A 562 -12.41 -25.36 14.30
CA VAL A 562 -12.98 -26.36 13.37
C VAL A 562 -14.52 -26.44 13.44
N ARG A 563 -15.15 -26.07 14.56
CA ARG A 563 -16.62 -26.00 14.68
C ARG A 563 -17.25 -25.02 13.70
N ASN A 564 -16.50 -23.98 13.32
CA ASN A 564 -16.97 -22.93 12.43
C ASN A 564 -16.69 -23.23 10.95
N GLU A 565 -16.06 -24.37 10.66
CA GLU A 565 -15.54 -24.76 9.36
C GLU A 565 -16.20 -26.04 8.85
N ASN A 566 -16.03 -26.34 7.56
CA ASN A 566 -16.47 -27.61 6.96
C ASN A 566 -15.36 -28.64 7.10
N GLY A 567 -15.17 -29.12 8.33
CA GLY A 567 -14.14 -30.10 8.69
C GLY A 567 -14.64 -31.15 9.66
N VAL A 568 -13.74 -32.05 10.04
CA VAL A 568 -14.03 -33.11 11.02
C VAL A 568 -13.14 -32.92 12.24
N PHE A 569 -13.78 -32.86 13.40
CA PHE A 569 -13.11 -32.90 14.69
C PHE A 569 -13.29 -34.28 15.31
N VAL A 570 -12.21 -34.89 15.79
CA VAL A 570 -12.24 -36.20 16.46
C VAL A 570 -11.70 -36.04 17.87
N ALA A 571 -12.50 -36.43 18.87
CA ALA A 571 -12.07 -36.56 20.25
C ALA A 571 -12.04 -38.04 20.64
N LEU A 572 -10.91 -38.50 21.21
CA LEU A 572 -10.75 -39.86 21.72
C LEU A 572 -11.04 -39.86 23.23
N ASP A 573 -11.84 -40.81 23.71
CA ASP A 573 -12.14 -41.03 25.13
C ASP A 573 -12.63 -39.81 25.92
N ALA A 574 -13.33 -38.88 25.25
CA ALA A 574 -13.75 -37.59 25.80
C ALA A 574 -12.60 -36.72 26.33
N ALA A 575 -11.34 -37.06 26.03
CA ALA A 575 -10.22 -36.16 26.21
C ALA A 575 -10.37 -35.00 25.21
N GLY A 576 -10.20 -33.76 25.69
CA GLY A 576 -10.05 -32.61 24.81
C GLY A 576 -8.89 -32.84 23.82
N PRO A 577 -8.76 -32.02 22.77
CA PRO A 577 -7.86 -32.32 21.64
C PRO A 577 -6.39 -32.46 22.02
N GLY A 578 -5.98 -31.97 23.19
CA GLY A 578 -4.58 -31.94 23.62
C GLY A 578 -3.78 -30.95 22.79
N GLN A 579 -3.50 -31.30 21.53
CA GLN A 579 -2.86 -30.47 20.52
C GLN A 579 -3.58 -30.63 19.17
N VAL A 580 -3.61 -29.58 18.36
CA VAL A 580 -4.15 -29.58 17.00
C VAL A 580 -3.00 -29.67 16.00
N HIS A 581 -3.16 -30.46 14.93
CA HIS A 581 -2.17 -30.49 13.85
C HIS A 581 -2.08 -29.13 13.18
N ARG A 582 -0.86 -28.59 13.07
CA ARG A 582 -0.63 -27.32 12.39
C ARG A 582 -0.77 -27.43 10.87
N TYR A 583 -0.39 -28.57 10.32
CA TYR A 583 -0.31 -28.77 8.87
C TYR A 583 -1.08 -30.01 8.44
N ALA A 584 -1.87 -29.85 7.39
CA ALA A 584 -2.40 -30.94 6.61
C ALA A 584 -1.27 -31.70 5.91
N ARG A 585 -1.46 -33.00 5.72
CA ARG A 585 -0.55 -33.85 4.96
C ARG A 585 -1.21 -34.26 3.65
N ARG A 586 -0.51 -34.06 2.54
CA ARG A 586 -0.94 -34.62 1.25
C ARG A 586 -0.63 -36.12 1.20
N LEU A 587 -1.67 -36.96 1.28
CA LEU A 587 -1.55 -38.43 1.28
C LEU A 587 -1.59 -39.04 -0.13
N TYR A 588 -2.43 -38.51 -1.00
CA TYR A 588 -2.61 -38.99 -2.37
C TYR A 588 -2.53 -37.81 -3.34
N ALA A 589 -1.59 -37.91 -4.26
CA ALA A 589 -1.53 -37.06 -5.44
C ALA A 589 -1.49 -38.03 -6.64
N GLY A 590 -2.47 -37.92 -7.55
CA GLY A 590 -2.42 -38.67 -8.80
C GLY A 590 -1.17 -38.31 -9.62
N GLU A 591 -0.92 -38.99 -10.74
CA GLU A 591 0.28 -38.76 -11.57
C GLU A 591 0.48 -37.28 -11.99
N ALA A 592 -0.60 -36.50 -12.07
CA ALA A 592 -0.58 -35.05 -12.35
C ALA A 592 -0.20 -34.15 -11.16
N GLY A 593 -0.12 -34.68 -9.93
CA GLY A 593 0.17 -33.92 -8.70
C GLY A 593 1.61 -34.07 -8.18
N LYS A 594 2.47 -34.79 -8.91
CA LYS A 594 3.90 -34.90 -8.59
C LYS A 594 4.68 -33.88 -9.43
N ALA A 595 5.01 -32.76 -8.80
CA ALA A 595 5.92 -31.70 -9.24
C ALA A 595 5.35 -30.62 -10.20
N ALA A 596 5.31 -29.39 -9.67
CA ALA A 596 6.14 -28.30 -10.18
C ALA A 596 7.04 -27.85 -9.02
#